data_AF-A0A354YYX3-F1
#
_entry.id   AF-A0A354YYX3-F1
#
_cell.length_a   1.000
_cell.length_b   1.000
_cell.length_c   1.000
_cell.angle_alpha   90.00
_cell.angle_beta   90.00
_cell.angle_gamma   90.00
#
_symmetry.space_group_name_H-M   'P 1'
#
loop_
_entity.id
_entity.type
_entity.pdbx_description
1 polymer ?
#
loop_
_entity_poly.entity_id
_entity_poly.type
_entity_poly.pdbx_seq_one_letter_code
_entity_poly.pdbx_strand_id
1 'polypeptide(L)' 'IFMLPEQIIDEIKGVMDLVDRFYSLFGFPYHVELSTKPEKAMGSDEIWEVATNALIKALEERGMEYKVNEGDGAF' A
#
# COMPACT_ATOMS: atom_id res chain seq x y z
N ILE A 1 -2.06 -5.11 -10.80
CA ILE A 1 -2.09 -6.58 -10.69
C ILE A 1 -3.56 -6.98 -10.69
N PHE A 2 -3.98 -7.95 -11.51
CA PHE A 2 -5.36 -8.48 -11.47
C PHE A 2 -5.37 -9.70 -10.55
N MET A 3 -6.25 -9.72 -9.56
CA MET A 3 -6.28 -10.74 -8.52
C MET A 3 -7.67 -10.84 -7.87
N LEU A 4 -7.88 -11.89 -7.09
CA LEU A 4 -9.08 -12.06 -6.27
C LEU A 4 -8.98 -11.22 -4.98
N PRO A 5 -10.12 -10.83 -4.35
CA PRO A 5 -10.12 -10.02 -3.14
C PRO A 5 -9.29 -10.61 -1.98
N GLU A 6 -9.31 -11.94 -1.82
CA GLU A 6 -8.55 -12.65 -0.80
C GLU A 6 -7.02 -12.57 -1.00
N GLN A 7 -6.57 -12.22 -2.20
CA GLN A 7 -5.15 -12.14 -2.55
C GLN A 7 -4.55 -10.74 -2.33
N ILE A 8 -5.37 -9.72 -1.98
CA ILE A 8 -4.92 -8.32 -1.97
C ILE A 8 -3.68 -8.11 -1.11
N ILE A 9 -3.68 -8.63 0.11
CA ILE A 9 -2.59 -8.42 1.06
C ILE A 9 -1.30 -9.09 0.58
N ASP A 10 -1.40 -10.32 0.05
CA ASP A 10 -0.23 -11.09 -0.41
C ASP A 10 0.40 -10.44 -1.64
N GLU A 11 -0.41 -9.91 -2.56
CA GLU A 11 0.09 -9.19 -3.74
C GLU A 11 0.77 -7.86 -3.35
N ILE A 12 0.23 -7.14 -2.37
CA ILE A 12 0.89 -5.93 -1.82
C ILE A 12 2.27 -6.30 -1.25
N LYS A 13 2.35 -7.34 -0.42
CA LYS A 13 3.62 -7.80 0.15
C LYS A 13 4.62 -8.22 -0.94
N GLY A 14 4.17 -8.91 -1.98
CA GLY A 14 5.03 -9.29 -3.10
C GLY A 14 5.62 -8.08 -3.84
N VAL A 15 4.84 -7.01 -4.03
CA VAL A 15 5.35 -5.74 -4.58
C VAL A 15 6.36 -5.10 -3.62
N MET A 16 6.08 -5.08 -2.32
CA MET A 16 7.02 -4.55 -1.34
C MET A 16 8.34 -5.33 -1.31
N ASP A 17 8.31 -6.67 -1.39
CA ASP A 17 9.51 -7.50 -1.46
C ASP A 17 10.37 -7.17 -2.69
N LEU A 18 9.73 -6.89 -3.83
CA LEU A 18 10.41 -6.45 -5.04
C LEU A 18 11.09 -5.09 -4.84
N VAL A 19 10.38 -4.13 -4.23
CA VAL A 19 10.90 -2.80 -3.91
C VAL A 19 12.08 -2.90 -2.94
N ASP A 20 11.94 -3.67 -1.85
CA ASP A 20 13.00 -3.93 -0.88
C ASP A 20 14.26 -4.46 -1.53
N ARG A 21 14.11 -5.49 -2.38
CA ARG A 21 15.22 -6.09 -3.09
C ARG A 21 15.91 -5.09 -4.00
N PHE A 22 15.13 -4.26 -4.70
CA PHE A 22 15.67 -3.25 -5.61
C PHE A 22 16.46 -2.18 -4.85
N TYR A 23 15.87 -1.55 -3.83
CA TYR A 23 16.55 -0.51 -3.04
C TYR A 23 17.77 -1.05 -2.29
N SER A 24 17.67 -2.25 -1.72
CA SER A 24 18.78 -2.91 -1.03
C SER A 24 19.96 -3.21 -1.96
N LEU A 25 19.69 -3.57 -3.22
CA LEU A 25 20.75 -3.83 -4.22
C LEU A 25 21.63 -2.60 -4.45
N PHE A 26 21.05 -1.40 -4.39
CA PHE A 26 21.75 -0.14 -4.56
C PHE A 26 22.16 0.52 -3.23
N GLY A 27 21.84 -0.10 -2.09
CA GLY A 27 22.18 0.42 -0.76
C GLY A 27 21.44 1.69 -0.37
N PHE A 28 20.25 1.95 -0.96
CA PHE A 28 19.48 3.15 -0.65
C PHE A 28 18.44 2.87 0.45
N PRO A 29 18.36 3.71 1.50
CA PRO A 29 17.25 3.68 2.42
C PRO A 29 16.00 4.27 1.78
N TYR A 30 14.83 3.86 2.24
CA TYR A 30 13.56 4.44 1.85
C TYR A 30 12.58 4.42 3.03
N HIS A 31 11.55 5.25 2.98
CA HIS A 31 10.42 5.24 3.91
C HIS A 31 9.12 5.03 3.14
N VAL A 32 8.09 4.54 3.82
CA VAL A 32 6.77 4.31 3.20
C VAL A 32 5.78 5.39 3.63
N GLU A 33 4.96 5.82 2.68
CA GLU A 33 3.82 6.68 2.92
C GLU A 33 2.53 5.97 2.53
N LEU A 34 1.52 6.04 3.40
CA LEU A 34 0.18 5.54 3.15
C LEU A 34 -0.70 6.70 2.71
N SER A 35 -0.94 6.80 1.40
CA SER A 35 -1.83 7.81 0.83
C SER A 35 -3.30 7.37 0.94
N THR A 36 -4.14 8.21 1.56
CA THR A 36 -5.56 7.89 1.78
C THR A 36 -6.48 8.52 0.72
N LYS A 37 -7.75 8.13 0.74
CA LYS A 37 -8.76 8.54 -0.24
C LYS A 37 -8.79 10.06 -0.48
N PRO A 38 -8.63 10.54 -1.73
CA PRO A 38 -8.73 11.96 -2.07
C PRO A 38 -10.20 12.44 -2.13
N GLU A 39 -10.40 13.77 -2.16
CA GLU A 39 -11.74 14.36 -2.34
C GLU A 39 -12.40 13.95 -3.67
N LYS A 40 -11.60 13.83 -4.74
CA LYS A 40 -12.06 13.46 -6.09
C LYS A 40 -11.70 12.01 -6.40
N ALA A 41 -12.27 11.11 -5.63
CA ALA A 41 -12.07 9.67 -5.81
C ALA A 41 -13.14 9.05 -6.72
N MET A 42 -12.73 8.04 -7.48
CA MET A 42 -13.57 7.10 -8.20
C MET A 42 -13.81 5.84 -7.36
N GLY A 43 -14.95 5.19 -7.58
CA GLY A 43 -15.37 4.00 -6.83
C GLY A 43 -16.19 4.33 -5.58
N SER A 44 -16.66 3.29 -4.89
CA SER A 44 -17.43 3.43 -3.66
C SER A 44 -16.53 3.59 -2.44
N ASP A 45 -17.10 4.13 -1.36
CA ASP A 45 -16.43 4.24 -0.06
C ASP A 45 -15.99 2.88 0.47
N GLU A 46 -16.80 1.85 0.29
CA GLU A 46 -16.48 0.47 0.70
C GLU A 46 -15.24 -0.08 0.00
N ILE A 47 -15.07 0.21 -1.30
CA ILE A 47 -13.88 -0.23 -2.05
C ILE A 47 -12.63 0.46 -1.50
N TRP A 48 -12.74 1.77 -1.21
CA TRP A 48 -11.65 2.54 -0.63
C TRP A 48 -11.26 2.06 0.77
N GLU A 49 -12.26 1.75 1.60
CA GLU A 49 -12.05 1.19 2.93
C GLU A 49 -11.32 -0.15 2.85
N VAL A 50 -11.78 -1.06 1.99
CA VAL A 50 -11.13 -2.37 1.77
C VAL A 50 -9.68 -2.20 1.31
N ALA A 51 -9.44 -1.33 0.31
CA ALA A 51 -8.09 -1.10 -0.22
C ALA A 51 -7.15 -0.48 0.82
N THR A 52 -7.60 0.55 1.54
CA THR A 52 -6.80 1.24 2.57
C THR A 52 -6.48 0.30 3.72
N ASN A 53 -7.47 -0.48 4.19
CA ASN A 53 -7.26 -1.45 5.26
C ASN A 53 -6.32 -2.58 4.85
N ALA A 54 -6.37 -3.02 3.59
CA ALA A 54 -5.44 -4.02 3.08
C ALA A 54 -3.99 -3.50 3.05
N LEU A 55 -3.78 -2.24 2.66
CA LEU A 55 -2.46 -1.59 2.72
C LEU A 55 -1.95 -1.48 4.16
N ILE A 56 -2.79 -1.00 5.09
CA ILE A 56 -2.45 -0.92 6.52
C ILE A 56 -2.04 -2.29 7.06
N LYS A 57 -2.87 -3.31 6.83
CA LYS A 57 -2.61 -4.66 7.31
C LYS A 57 -1.33 -5.25 6.73
N ALA A 58 -1.03 -5.01 5.45
CA ALA A 58 0.22 -5.44 4.83
C ALA A 58 1.44 -4.79 5.49
N LEU A 59 1.36 -3.49 5.83
CA LEU A 59 2.41 -2.75 6.53
C LEU A 59 2.61 -3.25 7.97
N GLU A 60 1.51 -3.46 8.70
CA GLU A 60 1.51 -3.98 10.06
C GLU A 60 2.09 -5.40 10.13
N GLU A 61 1.68 -6.30 9.24
CA GLU A 61 2.18 -7.69 9.20
C GLU A 61 3.67 -7.78 8.85
N ARG A 62 4.22 -6.77 8.15
CA ARG A 62 5.66 -6.65 7.89
C ARG A 62 6.42 -5.89 8.99
N GLY A 63 5.71 -5.31 9.96
CA GLY A 63 6.32 -4.47 11.00
C GLY A 63 7.02 -3.23 10.44
N MET A 64 6.51 -2.68 9.34
CA MET A 64 7.12 -1.55 8.65
C MET A 64 6.51 -0.24 9.13
N GLU A 65 7.36 0.71 9.54
CA GLU A 65 6.90 2.06 9.86
C GLU A 65 6.46 2.80 8.59
N TYR A 66 5.36 3.52 8.69
CA TYR A 66 4.83 4.34 7.60
C TYR A 66 4.29 5.66 8.11
N LYS A 67 4.24 6.64 7.23
CA LYS A 67 3.60 7.94 7.48
C LYS A 67 2.29 8.01 6.72
N VAL A 68 1.21 8.47 7.36
CA VAL A 68 -0.04 8.74 6.65
C VAL A 68 0.08 10.05 5.87
N ASN A 69 -0.30 10.01 4.59
CA ASN A 69 -0.38 11.17 3.71
C ASN A 69 -1.85 11.36 3.30
N GLU A 70 -2.56 12.22 4.03
CA GLU A 70 -4.01 12.32 3.94
C GLU A 70 -4.46 12.92 2.61
N GLY A 71 -5.38 12.22 1.92
CA GLY A 71 -6.02 12.72 0.70
C GLY A 71 -5.13 12.75 -0.55
N ASP A 72 -3.93 12.17 -0.47
CA ASP A 72 -2.97 12.12 -1.58
C ASP A 72 -3.04 10.80 -2.37
N GLY A 73 -4.11 10.01 -2.14
CA GLY A 73 -4.40 8.82 -2.92
C GLY A 73 -4.68 9.16 -4.38
N ALA A 74 -4.37 8.25 -5.29
CA ALA A 74 -4.76 8.40 -6.69
C ALA A 74 -6.29 8.46 -6.84
N PHE A 75 -6.75 9.11 -7.91
CA PHE A 75 -8.18 9.30 -8.21
C PHE A 75 -8.94 7.99 -8.41
#